data_AF-N8XKA9-F1
#
_entry.id   AF-N8XKA9-F1
#
_cell.length_a   1.000
_cell.length_b   1.000
_cell.length_c   1.000
_cell.angle_alpha   90.00
_cell.angle_beta   90.00
_cell.angle_gamma   90.00
#
_symmetry.space_group_name_H-M   'P 1'
#
loop_
_entity.id
_entity.type
_entity.pdbx_description
1 polymer ?
#
loop_
_entity_poly.entity_id
_entity_poly.type
_entity_poly.pdbx_seq_one_letter_code
_entity_poly.pdbx_strand_id
1 'polypeptide(L)'
;PLGAITGIIGGITGGIGGGEGGPLGAITGIIGGITGGEGGPLGAITGIIGGITGGDLGNNPVTGVIQTGIDVLQGVESLKTDIINTGISTVGGAISGVLPGVHPVTDLTNLGTLTFETSRDTVNGTLEAISDLAGADIGGAAGSLTGVVGTLINNGSTASGLVQHIAGDLTDVGGLIGGVTGGIGGGEGGPLGAITGIIGGITGGIGGGEGGPLGAITGIIGGITGGIGGGEGGPLGAITGIIGGITG
;
A
#
# COMPACT_ATOMS: atom_id res chain seq x y z
N PRO A 1 -64.18 0.19 62.63
CA PRO A 1 -62.94 0.56 61.89
C PRO A 1 -61.72 -0.27 62.29
N LEU A 2 -61.34 -0.30 63.58
CA LEU A 2 -60.15 -1.03 64.02
C LEU A 2 -60.23 -2.53 63.77
N GLY A 3 -61.36 -3.19 64.04
CA GLY A 3 -61.50 -4.66 63.86
C GLY A 3 -61.28 -5.17 62.43
N ALA A 4 -61.65 -4.38 61.42
CA ALA A 4 -61.38 -4.72 60.02
C ALA A 4 -59.87 -4.58 59.69
N ILE A 5 -59.24 -3.53 60.22
CA ILE A 5 -57.79 -3.32 60.09
C ILE A 5 -57.02 -4.42 60.83
N THR A 6 -57.48 -4.84 62.01
CA THR A 6 -56.86 -5.95 62.76
C THR A 6 -57.06 -7.29 62.05
N GLY A 7 -58.20 -7.51 61.39
CA GLY A 7 -58.45 -8.70 60.57
C GLY A 7 -57.58 -8.75 59.31
N ILE A 8 -57.39 -7.62 58.63
CA ILE A 8 -56.49 -7.52 57.47
C ILE A 8 -55.03 -7.73 57.90
N ILE A 9 -54.59 -7.05 58.96
CA ILE A 9 -53.24 -7.22 59.50
C ILE A 9 -53.04 -8.66 59.96
N GLY A 10 -53.97 -9.25 60.71
CA GLY A 10 -53.90 -10.63 61.16
C GLY A 10 -53.92 -11.66 60.03
N GLY A 11 -54.63 -11.40 58.94
CA GLY A 11 -54.61 -12.25 57.74
C GLY A 11 -53.27 -12.17 56.99
N ILE A 12 -52.60 -11.02 57.04
CA ILE A 12 -51.28 -10.80 56.42
C ILE A 12 -50.16 -11.35 57.33
N THR A 13 -50.18 -11.05 58.63
CA THR A 13 -49.12 -11.38 59.60
C THR A 13 -49.27 -12.74 60.27
N GLY A 14 -50.45 -13.36 60.23
CA GLY A 14 -50.71 -14.68 60.81
C GLY A 14 -49.87 -15.82 60.21
N GLY A 15 -49.22 -15.60 59.07
CA GLY A 15 -48.25 -16.52 58.47
C GLY A 15 -46.79 -16.30 58.87
N ILE A 16 -46.47 -15.28 59.68
CA ILE A 16 -45.08 -14.94 60.06
C ILE A 16 -44.50 -15.97 61.06
N GLY A 17 -45.36 -16.75 61.73
CA GLY A 17 -44.97 -17.88 62.57
C GLY A 17 -44.86 -19.18 61.77
N GLY A 18 -43.85 -19.31 60.89
CA GLY A 18 -43.33 -20.60 60.41
C GLY A 18 -44.29 -21.61 59.76
N GLY A 19 -45.48 -21.21 59.31
CA GLY A 19 -46.48 -22.10 58.71
C GLY A 19 -46.96 -21.63 57.34
N GLU A 20 -46.92 -22.53 56.36
CA GLU A 20 -47.06 -22.35 54.90
C GLU A 20 -48.42 -21.81 54.36
N GLY A 21 -49.23 -21.11 55.16
CA GLY A 21 -50.65 -20.84 54.81
C GLY A 21 -51.08 -19.41 54.47
N GLY A 22 -50.30 -18.38 54.82
CA GLY A 22 -50.68 -16.97 54.62
C GLY A 22 -50.07 -16.33 53.36
N PRO A 23 -50.62 -15.21 52.83
CA PRO A 23 -50.09 -14.55 51.63
C PRO A 23 -48.61 -14.18 51.73
N LEU A 24 -48.15 -13.71 52.90
CA LEU A 24 -46.72 -13.43 53.16
C LEU A 24 -45.88 -14.71 53.31
N GLY A 25 -46.45 -15.81 53.80
CA GLY A 25 -45.78 -17.11 53.88
C GLY A 25 -45.53 -17.68 52.49
N ALA A 26 -46.50 -17.56 51.58
CA ALA A 26 -46.35 -17.93 50.17
C ALA A 26 -45.27 -17.08 49.47
N ILE A 27 -45.26 -15.76 49.69
CA ILE A 27 -44.23 -14.86 49.14
C ILE A 27 -42.85 -15.21 49.70
N THR A 28 -42.74 -15.44 51.02
CA THR A 28 -41.49 -15.86 51.67
C THR A 28 -41.01 -17.23 51.15
N GLY A 29 -41.93 -18.16 50.88
CA GLY A 29 -41.62 -19.46 50.28
C GLY A 29 -41.15 -19.35 48.83
N ILE A 30 -41.76 -18.48 48.02
CA ILE A 30 -41.31 -18.20 46.65
C ILE A 30 -39.92 -17.55 46.66
N ILE A 31 -39.72 -16.53 47.51
CA ILE A 31 -38.42 -15.86 47.65
C ILE A 31 -37.37 -16.86 48.14
N GLY A 32 -37.66 -17.62 49.20
CA GLY A 32 -36.77 -18.64 49.74
C GLY A 32 -36.45 -19.75 48.74
N GLY A 33 -37.41 -20.17 47.91
CA GLY A 33 -37.18 -21.13 46.83
C GLY A 33 -36.33 -20.57 45.68
N ILE A 34 -36.43 -19.26 45.40
CA ILE A 34 -35.62 -18.59 44.37
C ILE A 34 -34.21 -18.28 44.90
N THR A 35 -34.07 -17.77 46.14
CA THR A 35 -32.82 -17.25 46.70
C THR A 35 -32.08 -18.21 47.64
N GLY A 36 -32.71 -19.32 48.02
CA GLY A 36 -32.18 -20.26 49.02
C GLY A 36 -31.20 -21.28 48.44
N GLY A 37 -29.93 -20.90 48.35
CA GLY A 37 -28.79 -21.83 48.27
C GLY A 37 -28.68 -22.66 46.97
N GLU A 38 -27.58 -23.41 46.89
CA GLU A 38 -27.23 -24.25 45.73
C GLU A 38 -28.37 -25.23 45.37
N GLY A 39 -29.00 -25.00 44.22
CA GLY A 39 -30.10 -25.82 43.70
C GLY A 39 -31.39 -25.05 43.37
N GLY A 40 -31.58 -23.84 43.90
CA GLY A 40 -32.67 -22.95 43.50
C GLY A 40 -32.46 -22.36 42.09
N PRO A 41 -33.51 -21.87 41.39
CA PRO A 41 -33.39 -21.30 40.05
C PRO A 41 -32.35 -20.19 39.96
N LEU A 42 -32.28 -19.31 40.97
CA LEU A 42 -31.28 -18.24 40.98
C LEU A 42 -29.88 -18.83 41.19
N GLY A 43 -29.71 -19.77 42.14
CA GLY A 43 -28.43 -20.45 42.36
C GLY A 43 -27.92 -21.22 41.14
N ALA A 44 -28.80 -21.85 40.37
CA ALA A 44 -28.47 -22.47 39.09
C ALA A 44 -28.02 -21.43 38.06
N ILE A 45 -28.71 -20.28 37.98
CA ILE A 45 -28.33 -19.17 37.10
C ILE A 45 -26.99 -18.57 37.55
N THR A 46 -26.76 -18.30 38.83
CA THR A 46 -25.47 -17.82 39.33
C THR A 46 -24.37 -18.86 39.16
N GLY A 47 -24.67 -20.15 39.24
CA GLY A 47 -23.72 -21.23 38.97
C GLY A 47 -23.34 -21.32 37.49
N ILE A 48 -24.32 -21.19 36.59
CA ILE A 48 -24.08 -21.13 35.13
C ILE A 48 -23.29 -19.87 34.78
N ILE A 49 -23.71 -18.70 35.27
CA ILE A 49 -23.02 -17.43 35.05
C ILE A 49 -21.61 -17.54 35.63
N GLY A 50 -21.45 -17.91 36.89
CA GLY A 50 -20.14 -18.07 37.54
C GLY A 50 -19.24 -19.10 36.84
N GLY A 51 -19.79 -20.19 36.30
CA GLY A 51 -19.04 -21.16 35.50
C GLY A 51 -18.57 -20.62 34.16
N ILE A 52 -19.32 -19.70 33.54
CA ILE A 52 -19.01 -19.09 32.23
C ILE A 52 -18.24 -17.76 32.37
N THR A 53 -18.32 -17.07 33.51
CA THR A 53 -17.74 -15.72 33.72
C THR A 53 -16.72 -15.64 34.86
N GLY A 54 -16.56 -16.65 35.71
CA GLY A 54 -15.82 -16.50 36.97
C GLY A 54 -15.09 -17.75 37.48
N GLY A 55 -14.99 -18.82 36.69
CA GLY A 55 -14.10 -19.94 37.00
C GLY A 55 -12.64 -19.58 36.75
N ASP A 56 -11.73 -20.23 37.48
CA ASP A 56 -10.29 -20.27 37.16
C ASP A 56 -10.09 -20.43 35.65
N LEU A 57 -9.19 -19.63 35.05
CA LEU A 57 -9.05 -19.47 33.60
C LEU A 57 -8.92 -20.82 32.85
N GLY A 58 -8.37 -21.84 33.53
CA GLY A 58 -8.20 -23.18 32.98
C GLY A 58 -9.48 -24.02 32.82
N ASN A 59 -10.58 -23.67 33.51
CA ASN A 59 -11.81 -24.47 33.53
C ASN A 59 -13.03 -23.76 32.92
N ASN A 60 -12.91 -22.49 32.52
CA ASN A 60 -13.96 -21.80 31.81
C ASN A 60 -13.97 -22.25 30.33
N PRO A 61 -15.07 -22.85 29.83
CA PRO A 61 -15.13 -23.38 28.46
C PRO A 61 -14.98 -22.29 27.39
N VAL A 62 -15.23 -21.02 27.74
CA VAL A 62 -15.07 -19.87 26.83
C VAL A 62 -13.61 -19.41 26.79
N THR A 63 -12.93 -19.29 27.93
CA THR A 63 -11.52 -18.81 27.97
C THR A 63 -10.56 -19.81 27.35
N GLY A 64 -10.77 -21.12 27.52
CA GLY A 64 -9.91 -22.15 26.91
C GLY A 64 -9.99 -22.17 25.37
N VAL A 65 -11.18 -21.97 24.82
CA VAL A 65 -11.39 -21.85 23.36
C VAL A 65 -10.79 -20.54 22.84
N ILE A 66 -10.98 -19.44 23.57
CA ILE A 66 -10.35 -18.16 23.25
C ILE A 66 -8.83 -18.33 23.22
N GLN A 67 -8.21 -18.86 24.28
CA GLN A 67 -6.76 -19.05 24.35
C GLN A 67 -6.23 -19.93 23.23
N THR A 68 -6.91 -21.04 22.92
CA THR A 68 -6.52 -21.88 21.78
C THR A 68 -6.60 -21.11 20.45
N GLY A 69 -7.61 -20.26 20.28
CA GLY A 69 -7.73 -19.37 19.12
C GLY A 69 -6.62 -18.31 19.06
N ILE A 70 -6.24 -17.77 20.23
CA ILE A 70 -5.13 -16.83 20.39
C ILE A 70 -3.82 -17.48 19.92
N ASP A 71 -3.51 -18.67 20.42
CA ASP A 71 -2.28 -19.39 20.12
C ASP A 71 -2.17 -19.72 18.62
N VAL A 72 -3.27 -20.17 17.99
CA VAL A 72 -3.32 -20.41 16.54
C VAL A 72 -3.08 -19.14 15.76
N LEU A 73 -3.70 -18.02 16.16
CA LEU A 73 -3.55 -16.74 15.48
C LEU A 73 -2.11 -16.21 15.59
N GLN A 74 -1.48 -16.34 16.74
CA GLN A 74 -0.06 -16.02 16.94
C GLN A 74 0.85 -16.89 16.06
N GLY A 75 0.53 -18.18 15.90
CA GLY A 75 1.26 -19.07 14.99
C GLY A 75 1.16 -18.65 13.51
N VAL A 76 -0.04 -18.27 13.06
CA VAL A 76 -0.25 -17.73 11.70
C VAL A 76 0.52 -16.42 11.49
N GLU A 77 0.58 -15.60 12.52
CA GLU A 77 1.27 -14.31 12.49
C GLU A 77 2.80 -14.45 12.42
N SER A 78 3.37 -15.43 13.15
CA SER A 78 4.78 -15.82 12.98
C SER A 78 5.06 -16.27 11.55
N LEU A 79 4.21 -17.13 10.98
CA LEU A 79 4.38 -17.61 9.60
C LEU A 79 4.33 -16.46 8.58
N LYS A 80 3.41 -15.51 8.78
CA LYS A 80 3.30 -14.31 7.93
C LYS A 80 4.58 -13.47 8.01
N THR A 81 5.22 -13.38 9.18
CA THR A 81 6.52 -12.71 9.36
C THR A 81 7.59 -13.37 8.51
N ASP A 82 7.70 -14.69 8.58
CA ASP A 82 8.71 -15.46 7.86
C ASP A 82 8.55 -15.34 6.34
N ILE A 83 7.31 -15.43 5.83
CA ILE A 83 7.01 -15.25 4.41
C ILE A 83 7.44 -13.87 3.93
N ILE A 84 7.17 -12.82 4.70
CA ILE A 84 7.49 -11.44 4.30
C ILE A 84 8.99 -11.16 4.38
N ASN A 85 9.67 -11.58 5.45
CA ASN A 85 11.12 -11.45 5.55
C ASN A 85 11.82 -12.17 4.40
N THR A 86 11.31 -13.35 4.01
CA THR A 86 11.79 -14.09 2.84
C THR A 86 11.51 -13.34 1.54
N GLY A 87 10.29 -12.82 1.34
CA GLY A 87 9.90 -12.07 0.15
C GLY A 87 10.71 -10.78 -0.03
N ILE A 88 10.89 -10.01 1.05
CA ILE A 88 11.68 -8.79 1.07
C ILE A 88 13.16 -9.09 0.78
N SER A 89 13.75 -10.09 1.43
CA SER A 89 15.16 -10.46 1.18
C SER A 89 15.38 -10.88 -0.28
N THR A 90 14.43 -11.64 -0.83
CA THR A 90 14.47 -12.11 -2.23
C THR A 90 14.35 -10.96 -3.23
N VAL A 91 13.36 -10.08 -3.04
CA VAL A 91 13.06 -8.97 -3.96
C VAL A 91 14.09 -7.84 -3.79
N GLY A 92 14.42 -7.46 -2.56
CA GLY A 92 15.45 -6.45 -2.26
C GLY A 92 16.84 -6.86 -2.75
N GLY A 93 17.19 -8.15 -2.62
CA GLY A 93 18.44 -8.70 -3.15
C GLY A 93 18.54 -8.67 -4.68
N ALA A 94 17.41 -8.81 -5.39
CA ALA A 94 17.36 -8.81 -6.84
C ALA A 94 17.43 -7.41 -7.49
N ILE A 95 17.03 -6.35 -6.77
CA ILE A 95 16.77 -5.03 -7.35
C ILE A 95 17.80 -3.95 -6.93
N SER A 96 18.68 -4.25 -5.97
CA SER A 96 19.70 -3.31 -5.40
C SER A 96 20.71 -2.70 -6.40
N GLY A 97 20.66 -3.05 -7.69
CA GLY A 97 21.66 -2.67 -8.69
C GLY A 97 21.30 -1.53 -9.65
N VAL A 98 20.09 -0.96 -9.64
CA VAL A 98 19.60 -0.24 -10.83
C VAL A 98 19.85 1.28 -10.87
N LEU A 99 20.04 2.01 -9.77
CA LEU A 99 20.34 3.46 -9.87
C LEU A 99 20.95 4.05 -8.59
N PRO A 100 22.19 4.58 -8.61
CA PRO A 100 22.76 5.27 -7.44
C PRO A 100 22.06 6.60 -7.18
N GLY A 101 21.60 6.80 -5.94
CA GLY A 101 21.00 8.06 -5.47
C GLY A 101 19.47 8.09 -5.43
N VAL A 102 18.79 7.00 -5.78
CA VAL A 102 17.33 6.86 -5.64
C VAL A 102 17.06 5.68 -4.73
N HIS A 103 16.26 5.87 -3.67
CA HIS A 103 15.97 4.85 -2.67
C HIS A 103 14.55 4.25 -2.73
N PRO A 104 13.79 4.30 -3.86
CA PRO A 104 12.38 3.94 -3.82
C PRO A 104 12.20 2.44 -3.54
N VAL A 105 13.19 1.62 -3.89
CA VAL A 105 13.21 0.18 -3.61
C VAL A 105 13.46 -0.09 -2.12
N THR A 106 14.38 0.64 -1.49
CA THR A 106 14.67 0.53 -0.06
C THR A 106 13.48 1.03 0.76
N ASP A 107 12.89 2.16 0.38
CA ASP A 107 11.73 2.70 1.09
C ASP A 107 10.48 1.86 0.88
N LEU A 108 10.28 1.29 -0.31
CA LEU A 108 9.20 0.33 -0.55
C LEU A 108 9.39 -0.95 0.29
N THR A 109 10.64 -1.39 0.42
CA THR A 109 10.99 -2.51 1.30
C THR A 109 10.65 -2.19 2.75
N ASN A 110 11.10 -1.04 3.25
CA ASN A 110 10.81 -0.57 4.60
C ASN A 110 9.30 -0.40 4.84
N LEU A 111 8.55 0.09 3.84
CA LEU A 111 7.10 0.23 3.91
C LEU A 111 6.40 -1.14 3.99
N GLY A 112 6.91 -2.13 3.25
CA GLY A 112 6.47 -3.52 3.34
C GLY A 112 6.69 -4.10 4.74
N THR A 113 7.90 -3.96 5.29
CA THR A 113 8.23 -4.39 6.66
C THR A 113 7.32 -3.71 7.68
N LEU A 114 7.19 -2.39 7.61
CA LEU A 114 6.37 -1.60 8.53
C LEU A 114 4.89 -2.00 8.49
N THR A 115 4.34 -2.24 7.31
CA THR A 115 2.93 -2.69 7.16
C THR A 115 2.73 -4.03 7.85
N PHE A 116 3.72 -4.91 7.75
CA PHE A 116 3.68 -6.21 8.40
C PHE A 116 3.78 -6.11 9.93
N GLU A 117 4.76 -5.38 10.45
CA GLU A 117 4.91 -5.13 11.89
C GLU A 117 3.66 -4.45 12.48
N THR A 118 3.09 -3.48 11.76
CA THR A 118 1.82 -2.83 12.15
C THR A 118 0.72 -3.86 12.31
N SER A 119 0.55 -4.76 11.34
CA SER A 119 -0.45 -5.83 11.44
C SER A 119 -0.16 -6.73 12.63
N ARG A 120 1.10 -7.11 12.85
CA ARG A 120 1.53 -7.98 13.95
C ARG A 120 1.18 -7.39 15.31
N ASP A 121 1.62 -6.16 15.53
CA ASP A 121 1.48 -5.50 16.81
C ASP A 121 0.00 -5.13 17.08
N THR A 122 -0.76 -4.82 16.03
CA THR A 122 -2.21 -4.58 16.11
C THR A 122 -2.99 -5.84 16.50
N VAL A 123 -2.67 -6.98 15.87
CA VAL A 123 -3.32 -8.25 16.17
C VAL A 123 -2.99 -8.64 17.61
N ASN A 124 -1.71 -8.67 17.99
CA ASN A 124 -1.30 -9.00 19.35
C ASN A 124 -1.97 -8.10 20.41
N GLY A 125 -1.96 -6.78 20.22
CA GLY A 125 -2.61 -5.87 21.16
C GLY A 125 -4.14 -6.01 21.20
N THR A 126 -4.77 -6.34 20.07
CA THR A 126 -6.23 -6.64 20.04
C THR A 126 -6.54 -7.93 20.79
N LEU A 127 -5.67 -8.92 20.65
CA LEU A 127 -5.81 -10.23 21.27
C LEU A 127 -5.60 -10.16 22.77
N GLU A 128 -4.65 -9.35 23.21
CA GLU A 128 -4.44 -8.97 24.61
C GLU A 128 -5.69 -8.27 25.16
N ALA A 129 -6.29 -7.32 24.41
CA ALA A 129 -7.54 -6.69 24.81
C ALA A 129 -8.72 -7.67 24.94
N ILE A 130 -8.81 -8.66 24.04
CA ILE A 130 -9.83 -9.73 24.12
C ILE A 130 -9.57 -10.63 25.33
N SER A 131 -8.31 -10.98 25.58
CA SER A 131 -7.90 -11.76 26.75
C SER A 131 -8.25 -11.04 28.05
N ASP A 132 -7.93 -9.75 28.16
CA ASP A 132 -8.26 -8.92 29.30
C ASP A 132 -9.78 -8.85 29.51
N LEU A 133 -10.56 -8.64 28.43
CA LEU A 133 -12.01 -8.62 28.49
C LEU A 133 -12.61 -9.98 28.91
N ALA A 134 -12.05 -11.08 28.42
CA ALA A 134 -12.45 -12.43 28.82
C ALA A 134 -12.10 -12.71 30.29
N GLY A 135 -11.03 -12.09 30.80
CA GLY A 135 -10.65 -12.05 32.21
C GLY A 135 -11.42 -11.02 33.05
N ALA A 136 -12.42 -10.35 32.47
CA ALA A 136 -13.21 -9.27 33.08
C ALA A 136 -12.41 -8.02 33.49
N ASP A 137 -11.20 -7.83 32.96
CA ASP A 137 -10.38 -6.62 33.14
C ASP A 137 -10.65 -5.60 32.03
N ILE A 138 -11.67 -4.76 32.24
CA ILE A 138 -12.03 -3.67 31.32
C ILE A 138 -10.90 -2.61 31.24
N GLY A 139 -10.15 -2.42 32.32
CA GLY A 139 -9.06 -1.44 32.38
C GLY A 139 -7.86 -1.88 31.54
N GLY A 140 -7.46 -3.14 31.67
CA GLY A 140 -6.47 -3.80 30.82
C GLY A 140 -6.88 -3.75 29.35
N ALA A 141 -8.11 -4.17 29.05
CA ALA A 141 -8.63 -4.18 27.68
C ALA A 141 -8.60 -2.79 27.02
N ALA A 142 -8.99 -1.75 27.76
CA ALA A 142 -8.93 -0.37 27.29
C ALA A 142 -7.47 0.12 27.09
N GLY A 143 -6.55 -0.30 27.94
CA GLY A 143 -5.11 -0.04 27.81
C GLY A 143 -4.53 -0.68 26.56
N SER A 144 -4.78 -1.98 26.35
CA SER A 144 -4.34 -2.76 25.20
C SER A 144 -4.86 -2.16 23.89
N LEU A 145 -6.14 -1.77 23.83
CA LEU A 145 -6.72 -1.09 22.67
C LEU A 145 -6.12 0.31 22.43
N THR A 146 -5.81 1.06 23.49
CA THR A 146 -5.11 2.34 23.37
C THR A 146 -3.70 2.14 22.80
N GLY A 147 -3.01 1.06 23.21
CA GLY A 147 -1.73 0.64 22.65
C GLY A 147 -1.83 0.36 21.15
N VAL A 148 -2.84 -0.39 20.71
CA VAL A 148 -3.12 -0.64 19.29
C VAL A 148 -3.30 0.67 18.52
N VAL A 149 -4.11 1.60 19.04
CA VAL A 149 -4.32 2.92 18.42
C VAL A 149 -3.00 3.69 18.32
N GLY A 150 -2.17 3.65 19.36
CA GLY A 150 -0.84 4.25 19.34
C GLY A 150 0.06 3.67 18.26
N THR A 151 0.09 2.35 18.11
CA THR A 151 0.81 1.64 17.02
C THR A 151 0.32 2.10 15.65
N LEU A 152 -1.00 2.14 15.43
CA LEU A 152 -1.57 2.60 14.16
C LEU A 152 -1.17 4.04 13.82
N ILE A 153 -1.21 4.94 14.80
CA ILE A 153 -0.86 6.36 14.61
C ILE A 153 0.63 6.49 14.28
N ASN A 154 1.49 5.88 15.09
CA ASN A 154 2.94 5.97 14.92
C ASN A 154 3.37 5.37 13.58
N ASN A 155 2.89 4.17 13.26
CA ASN A 155 3.25 3.49 12.03
C ASN A 155 2.60 4.15 10.81
N GLY A 156 1.37 4.68 10.94
CA GLY A 156 0.74 5.49 9.90
C GLY A 156 1.54 6.74 9.56
N SER A 157 2.12 7.41 10.57
CA SER A 157 3.02 8.55 10.36
C SER A 157 4.30 8.15 9.63
N THR A 158 4.95 7.06 10.07
CA THR A 158 6.17 6.54 9.42
C THR A 158 5.90 6.11 7.98
N ALA A 159 4.79 5.42 7.73
CA ALA A 159 4.36 5.01 6.40
C ALA A 159 4.13 6.22 5.48
N SER A 160 3.51 7.29 5.99
CA SER A 160 3.35 8.53 5.24
C SER A 160 4.69 9.14 4.82
N GLY A 161 5.69 9.12 5.71
CA GLY A 161 7.05 9.58 5.38
C GLY A 161 7.71 8.75 4.28
N LEU A 162 7.62 7.42 4.37
CA LEU A 162 8.15 6.51 3.34
C LEU A 162 7.46 6.72 1.98
N VAL A 163 6.13 6.87 1.96
CA VAL A 163 5.37 7.14 0.74
C VAL A 163 5.77 8.48 0.10
N GLN A 164 5.99 9.52 0.92
CA GLN A 164 6.47 10.81 0.42
C GLN A 164 7.87 10.69 -0.19
N HIS A 165 8.75 9.90 0.40
CA HIS A 165 10.11 9.68 -0.13
C HIS A 165 10.05 8.92 -1.47
N ILE A 166 9.30 7.82 -1.53
CA ILE A 166 9.05 7.08 -2.79
C ILE A 166 8.47 7.99 -3.88
N ALA A 167 7.53 8.87 -3.54
CA ALA A 167 6.93 9.80 -4.49
C ALA A 167 7.92 10.86 -4.99
N GLY A 168 8.77 11.38 -4.10
CA GLY A 168 9.87 12.28 -4.46
C GLY A 168 10.85 11.61 -5.41
N ASP A 169 11.34 10.42 -5.03
CA ASP A 169 12.23 9.59 -5.82
C ASP A 169 11.67 9.30 -7.23
N LEU A 170 10.39 8.96 -7.33
CA LEU A 170 9.74 8.71 -8.63
C LEU A 170 9.59 10.00 -9.45
N THR A 171 9.38 11.14 -8.81
CA THR A 171 9.35 12.44 -9.48
C THR A 171 10.71 12.77 -10.08
N ASP A 172 11.80 12.51 -9.34
CA ASP A 172 13.17 12.71 -9.82
C ASP A 172 13.50 11.80 -11.01
N VAL A 173 13.11 10.52 -10.94
CA VAL A 173 13.22 9.59 -12.07
C VAL A 173 12.40 10.08 -13.27
N GLY A 174 11.19 10.58 -13.05
CA GLY A 174 10.36 11.18 -14.10
C GLY A 174 11.04 12.40 -14.75
N GLY A 175 11.68 13.25 -13.96
CA GLY A 175 12.47 14.38 -14.44
C GLY A 175 13.68 13.94 -15.27
N LEU A 176 14.42 12.92 -14.82
CA LEU A 176 15.54 12.34 -15.56
C LEU A 176 15.09 11.75 -16.90
N ILE A 177 14.02 10.95 -16.91
CA ILE A 177 13.44 10.38 -18.13
C ILE A 177 12.96 11.50 -19.06
N GLY A 178 12.32 12.54 -18.53
CA GLY A 178 11.91 13.72 -19.28
C GLY A 178 13.10 14.45 -19.92
N GLY A 179 14.21 14.59 -19.18
CA GLY A 179 15.45 15.16 -19.69
C GLY A 179 16.10 14.32 -20.78
N VAL A 180 16.16 13.00 -20.61
CA VAL A 180 16.71 12.06 -21.60
C VAL A 180 15.84 12.03 -22.86
N THR A 181 14.52 11.89 -22.71
CA THR A 181 13.58 11.88 -23.84
C THR A 181 13.48 13.23 -24.52
N GLY A 182 13.61 14.34 -23.79
CA GLY A 182 13.66 15.69 -24.35
C GLY A 182 14.99 16.00 -25.05
N GLY A 183 16.12 15.51 -24.54
CA GLY A 183 17.43 15.67 -25.17
C GLY A 183 17.64 14.74 -26.37
N ILE A 184 17.15 13.50 -26.30
CA ILE A 184 17.21 12.53 -27.40
C ILE A 184 16.06 12.75 -28.40
N GLY A 185 14.92 13.28 -27.97
CA GLY A 185 13.82 13.64 -28.86
C GLY A 185 14.25 14.75 -29.82
N GLY A 186 14.06 14.55 -31.12
CA GLY A 186 14.53 15.44 -32.20
C GLY A 186 13.87 16.83 -32.28
N GLY A 187 13.48 17.44 -31.16
CA GLY A 187 13.11 18.85 -31.12
C GLY A 187 14.29 19.76 -31.46
N GLU A 188 13.98 20.95 -31.99
CA GLU A 188 15.00 21.96 -32.32
C GLU A 188 15.83 22.31 -31.07
N GLY A 189 17.13 22.03 -31.14
CA GLY A 189 18.09 22.30 -30.05
C GLY A 189 18.62 21.06 -29.32
N GLY A 190 18.00 19.89 -29.48
CA GLY A 190 18.51 18.62 -28.93
C GLY A 190 19.59 17.96 -29.80
N PRO A 191 20.48 17.11 -29.24
CA PRO A 191 21.48 16.34 -29.99
C PRO A 191 20.96 15.66 -31.27
N LEU A 192 19.80 15.00 -31.22
CA LEU A 192 19.22 14.39 -32.44
C LEU A 192 18.73 15.43 -33.44
N GLY A 193 18.13 16.53 -32.98
CA GLY A 193 17.75 17.64 -33.87
C GLY A 193 18.96 18.23 -34.58
N ALA A 194 20.09 18.40 -33.88
CA ALA A 194 21.35 18.84 -34.47
C ALA A 194 21.90 17.83 -35.49
N ILE A 195 21.88 16.52 -35.17
CA ILE A 195 22.29 15.45 -36.08
C ILE A 195 21.39 15.41 -37.32
N THR A 196 20.07 15.53 -37.16
CA THR A 196 19.11 15.62 -38.26
C THR A 196 19.40 16.83 -39.15
N GLY A 197 19.72 17.99 -38.56
CA GLY A 197 20.11 19.19 -39.30
C GLY A 197 21.41 18.99 -40.11
N ILE A 198 22.43 18.37 -39.50
CA ILE A 198 23.69 18.03 -40.19
C ILE A 198 23.42 17.08 -41.37
N ILE A 199 22.65 16.01 -41.15
CA ILE A 199 22.28 15.05 -42.19
C ILE A 199 21.49 15.76 -43.30
N GLY A 200 20.50 16.59 -42.98
CA GLY A 200 19.75 17.36 -43.95
C GLY A 200 20.63 18.29 -44.79
N GLY A 201 21.61 18.95 -44.18
CA GLY A 201 22.59 19.76 -44.88
C GLY A 201 23.50 18.95 -45.81
N ILE A 202 23.99 17.79 -45.36
CA ILE A 202 24.79 16.88 -46.18
C ILE A 202 23.97 16.33 -47.35
N THR A 203 22.77 15.81 -47.10
CA THR A 203 21.88 15.27 -48.14
C THR A 203 21.46 16.36 -49.13
N GLY A 204 21.16 17.58 -48.67
CA GLY A 204 20.86 18.71 -49.55
C GLY A 204 22.06 19.14 -50.39
N GLY A 205 23.28 19.12 -49.82
CA GLY A 205 24.51 19.44 -50.53
C GLY A 205 24.95 18.38 -51.55
N ILE A 206 24.68 17.09 -51.28
CA ILE A 206 24.97 15.95 -52.16
C ILE A 206 23.88 15.75 -53.22
N GLY A 207 22.62 16.08 -52.91
CA GLY A 207 21.46 15.83 -53.78
C GLY A 207 21.39 16.67 -55.07
N GLY A 208 22.42 17.45 -55.40
CA GLY A 208 22.53 18.17 -56.67
C GLY A 208 21.58 19.35 -56.83
N GLY A 209 20.96 19.86 -55.75
CA GLY A 209 20.17 21.09 -55.80
C GLY A 209 21.01 22.29 -56.21
N GLU A 210 20.43 23.21 -56.99
CA GLU A 210 21.09 24.47 -57.36
C GLU A 210 21.51 25.24 -56.11
N GLY A 211 22.81 25.50 -55.98
CA GLY A 211 23.41 26.21 -54.83
C GLY A 211 24.21 25.35 -53.85
N GLY A 212 24.15 24.01 -53.94
CA GLY A 212 25.01 23.11 -53.15
C GLY A 212 26.40 22.88 -53.77
N PRO A 213 27.38 22.35 -53.00
CA PRO A 213 28.73 22.06 -53.51
C PRO A 213 28.73 21.15 -54.75
N LEU A 214 27.88 20.11 -54.78
CA LEU A 214 27.75 19.27 -55.98
C LEU A 214 27.06 20.00 -57.13
N GLY A 215 26.06 20.84 -56.88
CA GLY A 215 25.45 21.66 -57.93
C GLY A 215 26.46 22.60 -58.59
N ALA A 216 27.36 23.20 -57.80
CA ALA A 216 28.46 24.01 -58.32
C ALA A 216 29.46 23.17 -59.14
N ILE A 217 29.83 21.98 -58.67
CA ILE A 217 30.68 21.05 -59.43
C ILE A 217 30.01 20.61 -60.74
N THR A 218 28.72 20.27 -60.72
CA THR A 218 27.94 19.95 -61.92
C THR A 218 27.89 21.12 -62.89
N GLY A 219 27.73 22.35 -62.41
CA GLY A 219 27.79 23.56 -63.23
C GLY A 219 29.16 23.79 -63.86
N ILE A 220 30.26 23.61 -63.11
CA ILE A 220 31.63 23.69 -63.63
C ILE A 220 31.86 22.62 -64.70
N ILE A 221 31.49 21.37 -64.44
CA ILE A 221 31.60 20.27 -65.41
C ILE A 221 30.76 20.58 -66.64
N GLY A 222 29.51 21.03 -66.49
CA GLY A 222 28.65 21.44 -67.60
C GLY A 222 29.26 22.58 -68.43
N GLY A 223 29.88 23.57 -67.79
CA GLY A 223 30.60 24.65 -68.46
C GLY A 223 31.85 24.17 -69.20
N ILE A 224 32.65 23.28 -68.59
CA ILE A 224 33.83 22.68 -69.23
C ILE A 224 33.40 21.79 -70.40
N THR A 225 32.44 20.89 -70.21
CA THR A 225 31.91 20.02 -71.27
C THR A 225 31.24 20.83 -72.38
N GLY A 226 30.53 21.91 -72.06
CA GLY A 226 29.94 22.82 -73.05
C GLY A 226 30.99 23.61 -73.82
N GLY A 227 32.05 24.09 -73.16
CA GLY A 227 33.15 24.81 -73.79
C GLY A 227 34.06 23.93 -74.64
N ILE A 228 34.34 22.70 -74.16
CA ILE A 228 35.15 21.70 -74.88
C ILE A 228 34.31 20.99 -75.96
N GLY A 229 33.00 20.81 -75.76
CA GLY A 229 32.13 20.00 -76.63
C GLY A 229 31.83 20.57 -78.02
N GLY A 230 32.51 21.64 -78.45
CA GLY A 230 32.39 22.16 -79.81
C GLY A 230 31.09 22.94 -80.08
N GLY A 231 30.37 23.38 -79.04
CA GLY A 231 29.26 24.33 -79.23
C GLY A 231 29.73 25.61 -79.92
N GLU A 232 28.86 26.26 -80.70
CA GLU A 232 29.17 27.51 -81.39
C GLU A 232 29.64 28.56 -80.36
N GLY A 233 30.91 28.96 -80.46
CA GLY A 233 31.56 29.91 -79.55
C GLY A 233 32.57 29.30 -78.57
N GLY A 234 32.67 27.98 -78.46
CA GLY A 234 33.70 27.30 -77.65
C GLY A 234 35.05 27.18 -78.38
N PRO A 235 36.19 27.04 -77.65
CA PRO A 235 37.52 26.92 -78.25
C PRO A 235 37.66 25.80 -79.29
N LEU A 236 37.04 24.63 -79.05
CA LEU A 236 37.05 23.53 -80.02
C LEU A 236 36.16 23.79 -81.23
N GLY A 237 35.01 24.46 -81.05
CA GLY A 237 34.18 24.89 -82.18
C GLY A 237 34.93 25.89 -83.07
N ALA A 238 35.68 26.81 -82.48
CA ALA A 238 36.56 27.72 -83.21
C ALA A 238 37.68 26.97 -83.97
N ILE A 239 38.32 25.98 -83.34
CA ILE A 239 39.35 25.15 -83.98
C ILE A 239 38.76 24.32 -85.14
N THR A 240 37.59 23.71 -84.96
CA THR A 240 36.88 22.99 -86.03
C THR A 240 36.54 23.92 -87.19
N GLY A 241 36.10 25.16 -86.91
CA GLY A 241 35.86 26.17 -87.93
C GLY A 241 37.13 26.54 -88.71
N ILE A 242 38.25 26.75 -88.01
CA ILE A 242 39.56 27.02 -88.64
C ILE A 242 39.99 25.85 -89.53
N ILE A 243 39.94 24.62 -89.01
CA ILE A 243 40.31 23.42 -89.79
C ILE A 243 39.39 23.28 -91.01
N GLY A 244 38.08 23.43 -90.83
CA GLY A 244 37.10 23.38 -91.92
C GLY A 244 37.38 24.41 -93.01
N GLY A 245 37.81 25.63 -92.64
CA GLY A 245 38.23 26.66 -93.58
C GLY A 245 39.58 26.41 -94.27
N ILE A 246 40.45 25.60 -93.69
CA ILE A 246 41.75 25.21 -94.28
C ILE A 246 41.58 23.99 -95.21
N THR A 247 40.68 23.06 -94.87
CA THR A 247 40.43 21.85 -95.67
C THR A 247 39.35 22.02 -96.76
N GLY A 248 38.64 23.13 -96.76
CA GLY A 248 37.59 23.48 -97.72
C GLY A 248 38.09 24.23 -98.95
#